data_AF-A0A9N9NZN8-F1
#
_entry.id   AF-A0A9N9NZN8-F1
#
_cell.length_a   1.000
_cell.length_b   1.000
_cell.length_c   1.000
_cell.angle_alpha   90.00
_cell.angle_beta   90.00
_cell.angle_gamma   90.00
#
_symmetry.space_group_name_H-M   'P 1'
#
loop_
_entity.id
_entity.type
_entity.pdbx_description
1 polymer ?
#
loop_
_entity_poly.entity_id
_entity_poly.type
_entity_poly.pdbx_seq_one_letter_code
_entity_poly.pdbx_strand_id
1 'polypeptide(L)'
;MKTLITLHNFDFIIEIVELISEYRPALGYLCKYKDIQSEIFLSPTNAISSVYLKIMKTATKFSDPAIMGFDSPIIFNILIQDLPFQV
;
A
#
# COMPACT_ATOMS: atom_id res chain seq x y z
N MET A 1 0.13 -15.16 -6.97
CA MET A 1 -0.93 -15.29 -5.93
C MET A 1 -1.61 -13.93 -5.74
N LYS A 2 -2.92 -13.87 -5.47
CA LYS A 2 -3.65 -12.62 -5.21
C LYS A 2 -4.40 -12.70 -3.88
N THR A 3 -4.35 -11.61 -3.10
CA THR A 3 -5.00 -11.49 -1.79
C THR A 3 -5.76 -10.17 -1.72
N LEU A 4 -6.97 -10.18 -1.17
CA LEU A 4 -7.74 -8.98 -0.88
C LEU A 4 -7.49 -8.57 0.58
N ILE A 5 -7.17 -7.29 0.79
CA ILE A 5 -6.96 -6.69 2.11
C ILE A 5 -7.82 -5.44 2.20
N THR A 6 -8.69 -5.40 3.21
CA THR A 6 -9.50 -4.22 3.50
C THR A 6 -8.81 -3.39 4.58
N LEU A 7 -8.44 -2.14 4.26
CA LEU A 7 -7.84 -1.18 5.19
C LEU A 7 -8.64 0.11 5.16
N HIS A 8 -9.09 0.61 6.32
CA HIS A 8 -9.89 1.84 6.42
C HIS A 8 -11.08 1.90 5.44
N ASN A 9 -11.78 0.78 5.25
CA ASN A 9 -12.91 0.66 4.33
C ASN A 9 -12.54 0.81 2.83
N PHE A 10 -11.25 0.65 2.51
CA PHE A 10 -10.73 0.53 1.14
C PHE A 10 -10.28 -0.91 0.90
N ASP A 11 -10.76 -1.52 -0.18
CA ASP A 11 -10.38 -2.87 -0.58
C ASP A 11 -9.18 -2.82 -1.54
N PHE A 12 -8.03 -3.25 -1.04
CA PHE A 12 -6.80 -3.39 -1.81
C PHE A 12 -6.63 -4.82 -2.30
N ILE A 13 -6.18 -4.98 -3.53
CA ILE A 13 -5.78 -6.26 -4.09
C ILE A 13 -4.26 -6.28 -4.16
N ILE A 14 -3.65 -7.21 -3.42
CA ILE A 14 -2.21 -7.45 -3.47
C ILE A 14 -1.95 -8.64 -4.37
N GLU A 15 -1.08 -8.45 -5.34
CA GLU A 15 -0.61 -9.45 -6.26
C GLU A 15 0.88 -9.70 -6.02
N ILE A 16 1.22 -10.96 -5.75
CA ILE A 16 2.60 -11.41 -5.63
C ILE A 16 3.09 -11.80 -7.01
N VAL A 17 4.19 -11.17 -7.42
CA VAL A 17 4.83 -11.30 -8.73
C VAL A 17 6.23 -11.87 -8.52
N GLU A 18 6.64 -12.83 -9.35
CA GLU A 18 8.03 -13.30 -9.34
C GLU A 18 8.90 -12.34 -10.15
N LEU A 19 9.96 -11.86 -9.51
CA LEU A 19 11.00 -11.07 -10.13
C LEU A 19 12.15 -12.01 -10.48
N ILE A 20 12.42 -12.14 -11.77
CA ILE A 20 13.59 -12.85 -12.26
C ILE A 20 14.78 -11.93 -12.03
N SER A 21 15.57 -12.20 -11.00
CA SER A 21 16.89 -11.59 -10.83
C SER A 21 17.97 -12.62 -11.15
N GLU A 22 19.10 -12.14 -11.68
CA GLU A 22 20.24 -12.98 -12.07
C GLU A 22 20.82 -13.79 -10.89
N TYR A 23 20.57 -13.36 -9.66
CA TYR A 23 21.18 -13.94 -8.46
C TYR A 23 20.24 -14.84 -7.67
N ARG A 24 18.95 -14.49 -7.57
CA ARG A 24 17.89 -15.31 -6.92
C ARG A 24 16.48 -14.91 -7.39
N PRO A 25 15.51 -15.83 -7.38
CA PRO A 25 14.10 -15.47 -7.46
C PRO A 25 13.77 -14.54 -6.30
N ALA A 26 13.33 -13.33 -6.60
CA ALA A 26 12.80 -12.39 -5.62
C ALA A 26 11.29 -12.28 -5.80
N LEU A 27 10.57 -12.06 -4.71
CA LEU A 27 9.14 -11.76 -4.78
C LEU A 27 8.94 -10.26 -4.79
N GLY A 28 8.17 -9.80 -5.77
CA GLY A 28 7.63 -8.47 -5.85
C GLY A 28 6.17 -8.46 -5.40
N TYR A 29 5.74 -7.33 -4.88
CA TYR A 29 4.38 -7.06 -4.44
C TYR A 29 3.84 -5.88 -5.23
N LEU A 30 2.67 -6.09 -5.81
CA LEU A 30 1.91 -5.11 -6.55
C LEU A 30 0.59 -4.88 -5.81
N CYS A 31 0.24 -3.62 -5.56
CA CYS A 31 -1.05 -3.26 -4.97
C CYS A 31 -1.94 -2.58 -6.00
N LYS A 32 -3.22 -2.93 -5.99
CA LYS A 32 -4.27 -2.40 -6.86
C LYS A 32 -5.44 -1.92 -6.02
N TYR A 33 -5.99 -0.77 -6.38
CA TYR A 33 -7.25 -0.25 -5.88
C TYR A 33 -8.01 0.41 -7.04
N LYS A 34 -9.14 -0.16 -7.45
CA LYS A 34 -9.89 0.28 -8.64
C LYS A 34 -8.93 0.44 -9.84
N ASP A 35 -8.85 1.63 -10.42
CA ASP A 35 -7.99 1.96 -11.57
C ASP A 35 -6.57 2.39 -11.19
N ILE A 36 -6.23 2.42 -9.89
CA ILE A 36 -4.93 2.83 -9.37
C ILE A 36 -4.08 1.59 -9.08
N GLN A 37 -2.84 1.61 -9.57
CA GLN A 37 -1.86 0.56 -9.34
C GLN A 37 -0.55 1.14 -8.77
N SER A 38 0.10 0.39 -7.88
CA SER A 38 1.47 0.68 -7.46
C SER A 38 2.49 0.24 -8.51
N GLU A 39 3.73 0.66 -8.32
CA GLU A 39 4.88 -0.06 -8.90
C GLU A 39 5.08 -1.39 -8.16
N ILE A 40 6.03 -2.20 -8.64
CA ILE A 40 6.41 -3.43 -7.93
C ILE A 40 7.37 -3.05 -6.80
N PHE A 41 7.03 -3.44 -5.58
CA PHE A 41 7.87 -3.25 -4.40
C PHE A 41 8.34 -4.59 -3.84
N LEU A 42 9.47 -4.61 -3.14
CA LEU A 42 9.93 -5.81 -2.41
C LEU A 42 9.19 -6.02 -1.07
N SER A 43 8.35 -5.06 -0.67
CA SER A 43 7.53 -5.11 0.55
C SER A 43 6.06 -4.87 0.21
N PRO A 44 5.13 -5.70 0.71
CA PRO A 44 3.69 -5.49 0.51
C PRO A 44 3.22 -4.17 1.13
N THR A 45 3.79 -3.78 2.28
CA THR A 45 3.50 -2.51 2.96
C THR A 45 3.81 -1.31 2.06
N ASN A 46 4.95 -1.34 1.39
CA ASN A 46 5.35 -0.25 0.50
C ASN A 46 4.42 -0.15 -0.71
N ALA A 47 3.97 -1.30 -1.24
CA ALA A 47 3.00 -1.33 -2.33
C ALA A 47 1.65 -0.74 -1.91
N ILE A 48 1.13 -1.13 -0.74
CA ILE A 48 -0.13 -0.60 -0.18
C ILE A 48 -0.01 0.91 0.07
N SER A 49 1.04 1.35 0.79
CA SER A 49 1.26 2.75 1.11
C SER A 49 1.36 3.62 -0.15
N SER A 50 1.99 3.12 -1.21
CA SER A 50 2.07 3.83 -2.50
C SER A 50 0.68 4.09 -3.10
N VAL A 51 -0.20 3.08 -3.12
CA VAL A 51 -1.57 3.23 -3.64
C VAL A 51 -2.41 4.11 -2.71
N TYR A 52 -2.32 3.91 -1.40
CA TYR A 52 -3.04 4.72 -0.42
C TYR A 52 -2.70 6.20 -0.55
N LEU A 53 -1.40 6.55 -0.66
CA LEU A 53 -0.96 7.93 -0.90
C LEU A 53 -1.48 8.49 -2.23
N LYS A 54 -1.56 7.68 -3.30
CA LYS A 54 -2.16 8.11 -4.57
C LYS A 54 -3.65 8.41 -4.42
N ILE A 55 -4.41 7.52 -3.77
CA ILE A 55 -5.85 7.74 -3.48
C ILE A 55 -6.04 9.05 -2.72
N MET A 56 -5.27 9.23 -1.65
CA MET A 56 -5.37 10.42 -0.81
C MET A 56 -4.99 11.67 -1.59
N LYS A 57 -3.90 11.66 -2.37
CA LYS A 57 -3.54 12.79 -3.26
C LYS A 57 -4.63 13.13 -4.28
N THR A 58 -5.32 12.13 -4.82
CA THR A 58 -6.43 12.33 -5.76
C THR A 58 -7.68 12.87 -5.04
N ALA A 59 -7.94 12.44 -3.80
CA ALA A 59 -9.03 12.96 -2.96
C ALA A 59 -8.76 14.39 -2.43
N THR A 60 -7.49 14.73 -2.14
CA THR A 60 -7.07 16.05 -1.64
C THR A 60 -7.06 17.15 -2.68
N LYS A 61 -7.31 16.86 -3.98
CA LYS A 61 -7.52 17.93 -4.97
C LYS A 61 -8.74 18.82 -4.61
N PHE A 62 -9.57 18.38 -3.65
CA PHE A 62 -10.72 19.09 -3.11
C PHE A 62 -10.72 19.23 -1.57
N SER A 63 -9.65 18.84 -0.85
CA SER A 63 -9.63 18.92 0.62
C SER A 63 -8.25 19.23 1.18
N ASP A 64 -8.21 20.11 2.19
CA ASP A 64 -6.99 20.61 2.83
C ASP A 64 -6.15 19.48 3.45
N PRO A 65 -4.80 19.54 3.36
CA PRO A 65 -3.88 18.54 3.92
C PRO A 65 -4.11 18.22 5.40
N ALA A 66 -4.62 19.19 6.17
CA ALA A 66 -4.89 19.09 7.60
C ALA A 66 -6.04 18.13 7.95
N ILE A 67 -6.96 17.87 7.02
CA ILE A 67 -8.17 17.07 7.30
C ILE A 67 -7.86 15.56 7.34
N MET A 68 -6.74 15.12 6.75
CA MET A 68 -6.40 13.69 6.63
C MET A 68 -5.36 13.18 7.62
N GLY A 69 -4.92 13.98 8.61
CA GLY A 69 -4.09 13.47 9.72
C GLY A 69 -2.69 12.98 9.31
N PHE A 70 -2.18 13.35 8.13
CA PHE A 70 -0.85 12.96 7.64
C PHE A 70 0.32 13.60 8.40
N ASP A 71 0.08 14.71 9.11
CA ASP A 71 1.05 15.28 10.06
C ASP A 71 1.15 14.48 11.36
N SER A 72 0.34 13.44 11.53
CA SER A 72 0.33 12.66 12.74
C SER A 72 1.15 11.38 12.58
N PRO A 73 2.15 11.11 13.44
CA PRO A 73 2.85 9.82 13.52
C PRO A 73 1.92 8.61 13.73
N ILE A 74 0.63 8.87 13.95
CA ILE A 74 -0.46 7.91 14.06
C ILE A 74 -0.66 7.12 12.75
N ILE A 75 -0.54 7.70 11.55
CA ILE A 75 -0.76 6.93 10.29
C ILE A 75 0.32 5.87 10.09
N PHE A 76 1.58 6.22 10.38
CA PHE A 76 2.68 5.25 10.33
C PHE A 76 2.45 4.11 11.33
N ASN A 77 2.03 4.43 12.56
CA ASN A 77 1.76 3.42 13.59
C ASN A 77 0.53 2.55 13.28
N ILE A 78 -0.54 3.08 12.69
CA ILE A 78 -1.72 2.29 12.32
C ILE A 78 -1.37 1.33 11.17
N LEU A 79 -0.61 1.79 10.17
CA LEU A 79 -0.13 0.92 9.08
C LEU A 79 0.78 -0.21 9.58
N ILE A 80 1.58 0.05 10.62
CA ILE A 80 2.46 -0.95 11.27
C ILE A 80 1.64 -1.92 12.15
N GLN A 81 0.58 -1.44 12.81
CA GLN A 81 -0.23 -2.26 13.74
C GLN A 81 -1.19 -3.23 13.04
N ASP A 82 -1.70 -2.90 11.85
CA ASP A 82 -2.62 -3.76 11.08
C ASP A 82 -1.91 -4.79 10.18
N LEU A 83 -0.57 -4.82 10.16
CA LEU A 83 0.18 -5.85 9.47
C LEU A 83 0.43 -7.04 10.40
N PRO A 84 0.04 -8.27 10.03
CA PRO A 84 0.16 -9.46 10.89
C PRO A 84 1.61 -9.93 11.13
N PHE A 85 2.61 -9.13 10.75
CA PHE A 85 4.02 -9.44 10.96
C PHE A 85 4.58 -8.53 12.04
N GLN A 86 4.30 -8.90 13.30
CA GLN A 86 5.14 -8.49 14.42
C GLN A 86 6.12 -9.65 14.71
N VAL A 87 7.40 -9.29 14.81
CA VAL A 87 8.57 -10.18 14.99
C VAL A 87 8.44 -11.02 16.25
#